data_AF-A0A8R1IWJ0-F1
#
_entry.id   AF-A0A8R1IWJ0-F1
#
_cell.length_a   1.000
_cell.length_b   1.000
_cell.length_c   1.000
_cell.angle_alpha   90.00
_cell.angle_beta   90.00
_cell.angle_gamma   90.00
#
_symmetry.space_group_name_H-M   'P 1'
#
loop_
_entity.id
_entity.type
_entity.pdbx_description
1 polymer ?
#
loop_
_entity_poly.entity_id
_entity_poly.type
_entity_poly.pdbx_seq_one_letter_code
_entity_poly.pdbx_strand_id
1 'polypeptide(L)'
;MVQESTINSFRAKLENDKNKSTSLATVETLLEVLDKSRATTVAEFQNELNQVVAALEKTDYSSTSIRSAADLFTRFTSLAPAALLDQKDFSQVLDLYRQRARSFIKNVRGSRAKISKCARLFFTHHMNILTHSFSKVVLETILDAHKDGFPLKVWVTESQPDASGKHMFEELKKHGVETTLVLD
;
A
#
# COMPACT_ATOMS: atom_id res chain seq x y z
N MET A 1 -5.02 21.11 14.76
CA MET A 1 -4.75 21.71 13.43
C MET A 1 -3.77 20.89 12.59
N VAL A 2 -2.52 20.62 13.03
CA VAL A 2 -1.55 19.87 12.19
C VAL A 2 -2.04 18.45 11.84
N GLN A 3 -2.54 17.68 12.83
CA GLN A 3 -3.03 16.31 12.60
C GLN A 3 -4.23 16.24 11.65
N GLU A 4 -5.14 17.22 11.70
CA GLU A 4 -6.32 17.26 10.84
C GLU A 4 -5.96 17.51 9.38
N SER A 5 -5.00 18.41 9.12
CA SER A 5 -4.47 18.63 7.77
C SER A 5 -3.82 17.38 7.18
N THR A 6 -3.15 16.58 8.02
CA THR A 6 -2.49 15.33 7.61
C THR A 6 -3.50 14.23 7.30
N ILE A 7 -4.57 14.10 8.09
CA ILE A 7 -5.66 13.16 7.83
C ILE A 7 -6.36 13.52 6.50
N ASN A 8 -6.61 14.81 6.26
CA ASN A 8 -7.23 15.26 5.02
C ASN A 8 -6.33 14.99 3.80
N SER A 9 -5.00 15.21 3.91
CA SER A 9 -4.04 14.83 2.87
C SER A 9 -4.05 13.32 2.59
N PHE A 10 -4.13 12.49 3.64
CA PHE A 10 -4.21 11.04 3.53
C PHE A 10 -5.49 10.57 2.82
N ARG A 11 -6.65 11.12 3.21
CA ARG A 11 -7.95 10.82 2.56
C ARG A 11 -7.93 11.23 1.09
N ALA A 12 -7.46 12.45 0.79
CA ALA A 12 -7.36 12.95 -0.58
C ALA A 12 -6.47 12.04 -1.47
N LYS A 13 -5.40 11.43 -0.93
CA LYS A 13 -4.58 10.47 -1.69
C LYS A 13 -5.35 9.23 -2.12
N LEU A 14 -6.24 8.73 -1.27
CA LEU A 14 -7.04 7.54 -1.53
C LEU A 14 -8.22 7.85 -2.46
N GLU A 15 -8.81 9.05 -2.34
CA GLU A 15 -9.91 9.50 -3.20
C GLU A 15 -9.43 9.81 -4.64
N ASN A 16 -8.28 10.47 -4.78
CA ASN A 16 -7.72 10.87 -6.08
C ASN A 16 -7.17 9.69 -6.88
N ASP A 17 -6.77 8.60 -6.23
CA ASP A 17 -6.21 7.42 -6.87
C ASP A 17 -6.86 6.16 -6.31
N LYS A 18 -7.91 5.71 -7.00
CA LYS A 18 -8.64 4.48 -6.67
C LYS A 18 -7.73 3.24 -6.63
N ASN A 19 -6.60 3.26 -7.34
CA ASN A 19 -5.64 2.16 -7.36
C ASN A 19 -4.64 2.22 -6.21
N LYS A 20 -4.59 3.31 -5.44
CA LYS A 20 -3.72 3.44 -4.26
C LYS A 20 -4.18 2.50 -3.14
N SER A 21 -3.22 1.89 -2.46
CA SER A 21 -3.50 1.11 -1.24
C SER A 21 -3.41 1.99 -0.01
N THR A 22 -4.11 1.61 1.06
CA THR A 22 -4.00 2.25 2.37
C THR A 22 -2.54 2.36 2.81
N SER A 23 -1.77 1.27 2.70
CA SER A 23 -0.34 1.25 3.04
C SER A 23 0.49 2.24 2.23
N LEU A 24 0.25 2.36 0.92
CA LEU A 24 0.97 3.32 0.07
C LEU A 24 0.62 4.76 0.44
N ALA A 25 -0.66 5.05 0.69
CA ALA A 25 -1.11 6.36 1.15
C ALA A 25 -0.49 6.71 2.52
N THR A 26 -0.40 5.74 3.45
CA THR A 26 0.24 5.93 4.76
C THR A 26 1.70 6.38 4.59
N VAL A 27 2.50 5.65 3.82
CA VAL A 27 3.93 5.99 3.68
C VAL A 27 4.18 7.28 2.91
N GLU A 28 3.31 7.63 1.95
CA GLU A 28 3.35 8.94 1.30
C GLU A 28 3.03 10.07 2.28
N THR A 29 2.04 9.89 3.16
CA THR A 29 1.71 10.84 4.21
C THR A 29 2.85 10.98 5.23
N LEU A 30 3.51 9.89 5.62
CA LEU A 30 4.67 9.96 6.51
C LEU A 30 5.88 10.65 5.86
N LEU A 31 6.06 10.52 4.54
CA LEU A 31 7.05 11.31 3.81
C LEU A 31 6.72 12.81 3.84
N GLU A 32 5.45 13.20 3.72
CA GLU A 32 5.05 14.62 3.83
C GLU A 32 5.34 15.20 5.22
N VAL A 33 5.18 14.39 6.28
CA VAL A 33 5.55 14.76 7.64
C VAL A 33 7.06 14.93 7.76
N LEU A 34 7.83 13.98 7.22
CA LEU A 34 9.30 14.05 7.19
C LEU A 34 9.83 15.26 6.38
N ASP A 35 9.19 15.60 5.25
CA ASP A 35 9.55 16.78 4.44
C ASP A 35 9.28 18.09 5.21
N LYS A 36 8.32 18.11 6.15
CA LYS A 36 7.97 19.28 6.99
C LYS A 36 8.61 19.29 8.38
N SER A 37 9.20 18.17 8.79
CA SER A 37 9.74 17.98 10.15
C SER A 37 10.90 18.94 10.42
N ARG A 38 10.91 19.49 11.64
CA ARG A 38 11.98 20.31 12.20
C ARG A 38 12.59 19.67 13.45
N ALA A 39 12.38 18.37 13.62
CA ALA A 39 12.96 17.62 14.73
C ALA A 39 14.47 17.80 14.76
N THR A 40 15.03 17.83 15.97
CA THR A 40 16.48 17.95 16.20
C THR A 40 17.08 16.65 16.72
N THR A 41 16.23 15.69 17.07
CA THR A 41 16.63 14.38 17.57
C THR A 41 15.81 13.25 16.93
N VAL A 42 16.36 12.03 16.95
CA VAL A 42 15.66 10.82 16.51
C VAL A 42 14.39 10.59 17.32
N ALA A 43 14.43 10.85 18.62
CA ALA A 43 13.29 10.64 19.52
C ALA A 43 12.13 11.61 19.21
N GLU A 44 12.42 12.89 18.96
CA GLU A 44 11.43 13.87 18.52
C GLU A 44 10.78 13.44 17.20
N PHE A 45 11.59 13.06 16.21
CA PHE A 45 11.08 12.61 14.92
C PHE A 45 10.22 11.34 15.03
N GLN A 46 10.63 10.37 15.84
CA GLN A 46 9.83 9.17 16.11
C GLN A 46 8.50 9.51 16.79
N ASN A 47 8.49 10.45 17.73
CA ASN A 47 7.26 10.91 18.37
C ASN A 47 6.32 11.60 17.36
N GLU A 48 6.84 12.44 16.47
CA GLU A 48 6.06 13.06 15.39
C GLU A 48 5.39 12.01 14.49
N LEU A 49 6.14 11.00 14.03
CA LEU A 49 5.58 9.91 13.22
C LEU A 49 4.52 9.12 14.00
N ASN A 50 4.79 8.75 15.26
CA ASN A 50 3.87 7.97 16.08
C ASN A 50 2.54 8.70 16.33
N GLN A 51 2.58 10.02 16.54
CA GLN A 51 1.37 10.82 16.67
C GLN A 51 0.53 10.81 15.39
N VAL A 52 1.18 10.88 14.23
CA VAL A 52 0.48 10.81 12.94
C VAL A 52 -0.10 9.42 12.72
N VAL A 53 0.65 8.35 12.99
CA VAL A 53 0.17 6.97 12.87
C VAL A 53 -1.04 6.74 13.76
N ALA A 54 -0.99 7.15 15.03
CA ALA A 54 -2.11 7.04 15.96
C ALA A 54 -3.35 7.85 15.51
N ALA A 55 -3.15 8.96 14.77
CA ALA A 55 -4.24 9.72 14.19
C ALA A 55 -4.84 9.01 12.96
N LEU A 56 -4.01 8.42 12.10
CA LEU A 56 -4.45 7.65 10.93
C LEU A 56 -5.20 6.38 11.35
N GLU A 57 -4.79 5.69 12.41
CA GLU A 57 -5.47 4.49 12.92
C GLU A 57 -6.89 4.73 13.45
N LYS A 58 -7.22 5.99 13.76
CA LYS A 58 -8.58 6.38 14.19
C LYS A 58 -9.52 6.66 13.01
N THR A 59 -9.03 6.54 11.78
CA THR A 59 -9.86 6.65 10.57
C THR A 59 -10.53 5.31 10.26
N ASP A 60 -11.50 5.32 9.34
CA ASP A 60 -12.25 4.13 8.94
C ASP A 60 -11.44 3.16 8.04
N TYR A 61 -10.16 3.45 7.79
CA TYR A 61 -9.28 2.59 7.00
C TYR A 61 -8.57 1.55 7.88
N SER A 62 -8.15 0.44 7.27
CA SER A 62 -7.48 -0.67 7.97
C SER A 62 -6.29 -0.21 8.84
N SER A 63 -6.49 -0.24 10.17
CA SER A 63 -5.48 0.09 11.17
C SER A 63 -4.26 -0.83 11.07
N THR A 64 -4.46 -2.12 10.83
CA THR A 64 -3.37 -3.09 10.58
C THR A 64 -2.52 -2.70 9.38
N SER A 65 -3.14 -2.26 8.28
CA SER A 65 -2.41 -1.82 7.08
C SER A 65 -1.62 -0.53 7.30
N ILE A 66 -2.17 0.38 8.13
CA ILE A 66 -1.53 1.64 8.50
C ILE A 66 -0.32 1.35 9.41
N ARG A 67 -0.52 0.59 10.49
CA ARG A 67 0.54 0.25 11.46
C ARG A 67 1.69 -0.48 10.79
N SER A 68 1.40 -1.55 10.06
CA SER A 68 2.44 -2.34 9.39
C SER A 68 3.26 -1.53 8.38
N ALA A 69 2.59 -0.67 7.59
CA ALA A 69 3.26 0.20 6.64
C ALA A 69 4.14 1.25 7.34
N ALA A 70 3.63 1.84 8.43
CA ALA A 70 4.35 2.83 9.21
C ALA A 70 5.59 2.25 9.92
N ASP A 71 5.47 1.05 10.49
CA ASP A 71 6.57 0.38 11.18
C ASP A 71 7.68 0.01 10.18
N LEU A 72 7.31 -0.55 9.02
CA LEU A 72 8.27 -0.85 7.95
C LEU A 72 8.94 0.41 7.39
N PHE A 73 8.16 1.48 7.19
CA PHE A 73 8.68 2.77 6.76
C PHE A 73 9.72 3.30 7.76
N THR A 74 9.34 3.36 9.03
CA THR A 74 10.20 3.86 10.12
C THR A 74 11.46 3.04 10.25
N ARG A 75 11.35 1.71 10.19
CA ARG A 75 12.51 0.81 10.23
C ARG A 75 13.42 1.03 9.02
N PHE A 76 12.87 1.13 7.82
CA PHE A 76 13.66 1.30 6.60
C PHE A 76 14.38 2.64 6.55
N THR A 77 13.73 3.72 6.97
CA THR A 77 14.32 5.07 6.99
C THR A 77 15.38 5.19 8.07
N SER A 78 15.11 4.70 9.29
CA SER A 78 16.03 4.77 10.44
C SER A 78 17.22 3.81 10.39
N LEU A 79 17.27 2.87 9.44
CA LEU A 79 18.47 2.07 9.14
C LEU A 79 19.55 2.94 8.48
N ALA A 80 20.12 3.87 9.24
CA ALA A 80 21.25 4.70 8.87
C ALA A 80 22.57 4.07 9.36
N PRO A 81 23.68 4.24 8.62
CA PRO A 81 25.01 3.84 9.11
C PRO A 81 25.31 4.52 10.45
N ALA A 82 25.92 3.80 11.39
CA ALA A 82 26.27 4.33 12.72
C ALA A 82 27.07 5.64 12.65
N ALA A 83 27.95 5.78 11.65
CA ALA A 83 28.75 6.97 11.41
C ALA A 83 27.94 8.26 11.11
N LEU A 84 26.66 8.15 10.73
CA LEU A 84 25.77 9.29 10.51
C LEU A 84 24.95 9.67 11.75
N LEU A 85 24.81 8.76 12.72
CA LEU A 85 24.14 9.04 14.00
C LEU A 85 25.04 9.84 14.96
N ASP A 86 26.36 9.79 14.74
CA ASP A 86 27.36 10.57 15.48
C ASP A 86 27.59 11.99 14.89
N GLN A 87 26.83 12.38 13.87
CA GLN A 87 26.88 13.72 13.29
C GLN A 87 26.29 14.75 14.26
N LYS A 88 26.97 15.89 14.43
CA LYS A 88 26.48 17.01 15.25
C LYS A 88 25.24 17.70 14.65
N ASP A 89 25.01 17.52 13.34
CA ASP A 89 23.94 18.16 12.59
C ASP A 89 22.87 17.14 12.17
N PHE A 90 21.73 17.18 12.86
CA PHE A 90 20.60 16.30 12.61
C PHE A 90 19.90 16.58 11.27
N SER A 91 20.14 17.75 10.64
CA SER A 91 19.56 18.05 9.33
C SER A 91 20.03 17.06 8.25
N GLN A 92 21.30 16.63 8.32
CA GLN A 92 21.87 15.62 7.42
C GLN A 92 21.21 14.24 7.61
N VAL A 93 20.82 13.91 8.84
CA VAL A 93 20.08 12.68 9.15
C VAL A 93 18.68 12.73 8.52
N LEU A 94 17.99 13.87 8.62
CA LEU A 94 16.68 14.06 7.99
C LEU A 94 16.76 13.97 6.47
N ASP A 95 17.80 14.52 5.84
CA ASP A 95 18.01 14.42 4.40
C ASP A 95 18.23 12.98 3.94
N LEU A 96 19.03 12.21 4.69
CA LEU A 96 19.18 10.78 4.45
C LEU A 96 17.85 10.04 4.60
N TYR A 97 17.07 10.35 5.64
CA TYR A 97 15.75 9.75 5.82
C TYR A 97 14.83 10.05 4.64
N ARG A 98 14.84 11.28 4.11
CA ARG A 98 14.05 11.67 2.92
C ARG A 98 14.47 10.86 1.70
N GLN A 99 15.78 10.71 1.46
CA GLN A 99 16.29 9.91 0.34
C GLN A 99 15.85 8.44 0.44
N ARG A 100 15.96 7.85 1.63
CA ARG A 100 15.56 6.47 1.89
C ARG A 100 14.05 6.29 1.78
N ALA A 101 13.28 7.22 2.33
CA ALA A 101 11.82 7.22 2.24
C ALA A 101 11.33 7.24 0.79
N ARG A 102 11.90 8.11 -0.06
CA ARG A 102 11.58 8.16 -1.50
C ARG A 102 11.92 6.85 -2.21
N SER A 103 13.04 6.23 -1.85
CA SER A 103 13.45 4.92 -2.38
C SER A 103 12.50 3.80 -1.94
N PHE A 104 12.09 3.81 -0.68
CA PHE A 104 11.11 2.88 -0.13
C PHE A 104 9.77 2.97 -0.87
N ILE A 105 9.24 4.19 -1.03
CA ILE A 105 7.97 4.42 -1.73
C ILE A 105 8.06 3.97 -3.20
N LYS A 106 9.17 4.25 -3.88
CA LYS A 106 9.40 3.76 -5.25
C LYS A 106 9.29 2.23 -5.32
N ASN A 107 9.89 1.52 -4.37
CA ASN A 107 9.82 0.06 -4.30
C ASN A 107 8.39 -0.41 -4.06
N VAL A 108 7.69 0.17 -3.07
CA VAL A 108 6.30 -0.20 -2.75
C VAL A 108 5.36 0.02 -3.95
N ARG A 109 5.51 1.12 -4.68
CA ARG A 109 4.73 1.40 -5.90
C ARG A 109 4.95 0.34 -6.99
N GLY A 110 6.19 -0.13 -7.15
CA GLY A 110 6.53 -1.17 -8.14
C GLY A 110 6.18 -2.60 -7.73
N SER A 111 5.84 -2.84 -6.46
CA SER A 111 5.62 -4.19 -5.94
C SER A 111 4.47 -4.93 -6.62
N ARG A 112 3.38 -4.24 -6.97
CA ARG A 112 2.19 -4.89 -7.56
C ARG A 112 2.50 -5.52 -8.92
N ALA A 113 3.09 -4.74 -9.83
CA ALA A 113 3.53 -5.22 -11.13
C ALA A 113 4.57 -6.35 -11.00
N LYS A 114 5.47 -6.26 -10.00
CA LYS A 114 6.43 -7.33 -9.71
C LYS A 114 5.74 -8.61 -9.25
N ILE A 115 4.73 -8.53 -8.38
CA ILE A 115 3.94 -9.67 -7.93
C ILE A 115 3.24 -10.33 -9.11
N SER A 116 2.55 -9.56 -9.95
CA SER A 116 1.87 -10.07 -11.17
C SER A 116 2.85 -10.84 -12.06
N LYS A 117 4.01 -10.24 -12.36
CA LYS A 117 5.05 -10.87 -13.19
C LYS A 117 5.60 -12.17 -12.59
N CYS A 118 5.83 -12.21 -11.28
CA CYS A 118 6.28 -13.44 -10.60
C CYS A 118 5.19 -14.52 -10.57
N ALA A 119 3.92 -14.12 -10.37
CA ALA A 119 2.80 -15.03 -10.27
C ALA A 119 2.46 -15.73 -11.60
N ARG A 120 2.88 -15.16 -12.74
CA ARG A 120 2.71 -15.76 -14.08
C ARG A 120 3.11 -17.25 -14.15
N LEU A 121 4.15 -17.65 -13.42
CA LEU A 121 4.67 -19.02 -13.42
C LEU A 121 3.69 -20.07 -12.86
N PHE A 122 2.68 -19.64 -12.11
CA PHE A 122 1.69 -20.53 -11.50
C PHE A 122 0.45 -20.76 -12.37
N PHE A 123 0.27 -19.97 -13.43
CA PHE A 123 -0.87 -20.12 -14.33
C PHE A 123 -0.64 -21.27 -15.32
N THR A 124 -1.66 -22.11 -15.45
CA THR A 124 -1.69 -23.24 -16.40
C THR A 124 -2.86 -23.09 -17.36
N HIS A 125 -2.85 -23.83 -18.47
CA HIS A 125 -4.00 -23.89 -19.36
C HIS A 125 -5.24 -24.41 -18.62
N HIS A 126 -6.39 -23.76 -18.84
CA HIS A 126 -7.71 -24.11 -18.29
C HIS A 126 -7.75 -24.13 -16.76
N MET A 127 -7.08 -23.16 -16.13
CA MET A 127 -7.03 -23.05 -14.68
C MET A 127 -8.36 -22.50 -14.13
N ASN A 128 -8.88 -23.18 -13.10
CA ASN A 128 -9.96 -22.67 -12.26
C ASN A 128 -9.35 -21.97 -11.04
N ILE A 129 -9.77 -20.74 -10.78
CA ILE A 129 -9.26 -19.90 -9.69
C ILE A 129 -10.43 -19.53 -8.80
N LEU A 130 -10.27 -19.62 -7.48
CA LEU A 130 -11.19 -19.06 -6.51
C LEU A 130 -10.52 -17.86 -5.85
N THR A 131 -11.22 -16.73 -5.78
CA THR A 131 -10.81 -15.54 -5.04
C THR A 131 -11.92 -15.09 -4.11
N HIS A 132 -11.52 -14.52 -2.96
CA HIS A 132 -12.42 -13.96 -1.98
C HIS A 132 -12.30 -12.43 -1.99
N SER A 133 -13.43 -11.72 -1.89
CA SER A 133 -13.48 -10.25 -1.85
C SER A 133 -12.83 -9.58 -3.08
N PHE A 134 -12.53 -8.28 -2.96
CA PHE A 134 -11.84 -7.49 -3.96
C PHE A 134 -10.38 -7.23 -3.54
N SER A 135 -9.45 -7.66 -4.40
CA SER A 135 -8.02 -7.38 -4.24
C SER A 135 -7.43 -6.85 -5.53
N LYS A 136 -6.89 -5.62 -5.47
CA LYS A 136 -6.23 -4.94 -6.60
C LYS A 136 -5.04 -5.75 -7.14
N VAL A 137 -4.31 -6.45 -6.26
CA VAL A 137 -3.14 -7.25 -6.65
C VAL A 137 -3.58 -8.52 -7.36
N VAL A 138 -4.62 -9.19 -6.85
CA VAL A 138 -5.19 -10.39 -7.46
C VAL A 138 -5.82 -10.05 -8.82
N LEU A 139 -6.57 -8.94 -8.89
CA LEU A 139 -7.14 -8.44 -10.15
C LEU A 139 -6.05 -8.23 -11.19
N GLU A 140 -5.01 -7.45 -10.90
CA GLU A 140 -3.91 -7.20 -11.84
C GLU A 140 -3.24 -8.49 -12.29
N THR A 141 -3.00 -9.42 -11.34
CA THR A 141 -2.37 -10.71 -11.62
C THR A 141 -3.21 -11.57 -12.57
N ILE A 142 -4.53 -11.67 -12.34
CA ILE A 142 -5.44 -12.43 -13.20
C ILE A 142 -5.58 -11.76 -14.57
N LEU A 143 -5.70 -10.43 -14.62
CA LEU A 143 -5.84 -9.70 -15.88
C LEU A 143 -4.58 -9.81 -16.73
N ASP A 144 -3.39 -9.76 -16.15
CA ASP A 144 -2.15 -9.92 -16.89
C ASP A 144 -2.00 -11.34 -17.45
N ALA A 145 -2.31 -12.37 -16.65
CA ALA A 145 -2.36 -13.75 -17.14
C ALA A 145 -3.43 -13.94 -18.25
N HIS A 146 -4.59 -13.30 -18.14
CA HIS A 146 -5.60 -13.36 -19.19
C HIS A 146 -5.11 -12.72 -20.50
N LYS A 147 -4.46 -11.53 -20.43
CA LYS A 147 -3.84 -10.86 -21.60
C LYS A 147 -2.74 -11.70 -22.24
N ASP A 148 -2.04 -12.50 -21.44
CA ASP A 148 -1.03 -13.45 -21.92
C ASP A 148 -1.62 -14.67 -22.65
N GLY A 149 -2.96 -14.78 -22.75
CA GLY A 149 -3.66 -15.81 -23.51
C GLY A 149 -4.00 -17.06 -22.68
N PHE A 150 -3.86 -17.02 -21.36
CA PHE A 150 -4.30 -18.13 -20.52
C PHE A 150 -5.85 -18.17 -20.46
N PRO A 151 -6.48 -19.32 -20.80
CA PRO A 151 -7.91 -19.49 -20.61
C PRO A 151 -8.17 -19.75 -19.12
N LEU A 152 -8.75 -18.76 -18.44
CA LEU A 152 -8.99 -18.76 -16.99
C LEU A 152 -10.49 -18.74 -16.71
N LYS A 153 -10.89 -19.50 -15.68
CA LYS A 153 -12.23 -19.41 -15.07
C LYS A 153 -12.09 -19.01 -13.61
N VAL A 154 -12.75 -17.93 -13.22
CA VAL A 154 -12.61 -17.34 -11.88
C VAL A 154 -13.92 -17.40 -11.12
N TRP A 155 -13.88 -17.96 -9.92
CA TRP A 155 -14.96 -17.96 -8.95
C TRP A 155 -14.67 -16.87 -7.93
N VAL A 156 -15.65 -16.02 -7.67
CA VAL A 156 -15.52 -14.88 -6.76
C VAL A 156 -16.60 -15.01 -5.69
N THR A 157 -16.24 -15.03 -4.41
CA THR A 157 -17.25 -15.01 -3.34
C THR A 157 -17.87 -13.62 -3.20
N GLU A 158 -19.12 -13.52 -2.76
CA GLU A 158 -19.82 -12.23 -2.58
C GLU A 158 -19.10 -11.31 -1.59
N SER A 159 -18.50 -11.89 -0.53
CA SER A 159 -17.79 -11.20 0.53
C SER A 159 -18.68 -10.26 1.33
N GLN A 160 -19.72 -10.80 1.95
CA GLN A 160 -20.53 -10.08 2.93
C GLN A 160 -19.68 -9.69 4.16
N PRO A 161 -19.96 -8.55 4.83
CA PRO A 161 -21.14 -7.70 4.66
C PRO A 161 -20.98 -6.53 3.66
N ASP A 162 -19.77 -6.25 3.17
CA ASP A 162 -19.54 -5.09 2.28
C ASP A 162 -19.80 -5.41 0.79
N ALA A 163 -20.01 -6.69 0.48
CA ALA A 163 -20.26 -7.23 -0.86
C ALA A 163 -19.17 -6.84 -1.88
N SER A 164 -17.94 -6.61 -1.40
CA SER A 164 -16.80 -6.17 -2.22
C SER A 164 -16.47 -7.14 -3.36
N GLY A 165 -16.79 -8.43 -3.22
CA GLY A 165 -16.64 -9.43 -4.28
C GLY A 165 -17.44 -9.13 -5.54
N LYS A 166 -18.57 -8.42 -5.44
CA LYS A 166 -19.33 -7.96 -6.61
C LYS A 166 -18.50 -7.04 -7.50
N HIS A 167 -17.71 -6.15 -6.89
CA HIS A 167 -16.82 -5.27 -7.64
C HIS A 167 -15.72 -6.06 -8.36
N MET A 168 -15.13 -7.07 -7.72
CA MET A 168 -14.15 -7.97 -8.35
C MET A 168 -14.75 -8.71 -9.55
N PHE A 169 -15.96 -9.25 -9.37
CA PHE A 169 -16.71 -9.94 -10.42
C PHE A 169 -16.96 -9.02 -11.63
N GLU A 170 -17.43 -7.78 -11.39
CA GLU A 170 -17.69 -6.80 -12.44
C GLU A 170 -16.41 -6.42 -13.21
N GLU A 171 -15.31 -6.16 -12.49
CA GLU A 171 -14.04 -5.81 -13.14
C GLU A 171 -13.47 -6.96 -13.97
N LEU A 172 -13.51 -8.21 -13.49
CA LEU A 172 -13.07 -9.36 -14.28
C LEU A 172 -13.93 -9.57 -15.53
N LYS A 173 -15.26 -9.51 -15.36
CA LYS A 173 -16.22 -9.69 -16.46
C LYS A 173 -16.07 -8.60 -17.53
N LYS A 174 -15.84 -7.35 -17.11
CA LYS A 174 -15.58 -6.21 -18.00
C LYS A 174 -14.35 -6.44 -18.89
N HIS A 175 -13.37 -7.20 -18.42
CA HIS A 175 -12.16 -7.54 -19.17
C HIS A 175 -12.25 -8.89 -19.90
N GLY A 176 -13.42 -9.51 -19.98
CA GLY A 176 -13.64 -10.73 -20.76
C GLY A 176 -13.21 -12.04 -20.08
N VAL A 177 -12.89 -12.00 -18.78
CA VAL A 177 -12.54 -13.21 -18.02
C VAL A 177 -13.82 -14.00 -17.68
N GLU A 178 -13.85 -15.30 -17.94
CA GLU A 178 -14.96 -16.17 -17.53
C GLU A 178 -15.06 -16.16 -16.00
N THR A 179 -16.14 -15.58 -15.46
CA THR A 179 -16.24 -15.32 -14.03
C THR A 179 -17.62 -15.71 -13.49
N THR A 180 -17.66 -16.35 -12.33
CA THR A 180 -18.89 -16.72 -11.60
C THR A 180 -18.86 -16.15 -10.19
N LEU A 181 -19.93 -15.48 -9.78
CA LEU A 181 -20.12 -15.04 -8.39
C LEU A 181 -20.76 -16.16 -7.57
N VAL A 182 -20.25 -16.43 -6.38
CA VAL A 182 -20.77 -17.44 -5.42
C VAL A 182 -21.08 -16.80 -4.08
N LEU A 183 -22.03 -17.39 -3.35
CA LEU A 183 -22.29 -17.02 -1.95
C LEU A 183 -21.12 -17.49 -1.07
N ASP A 184 -20.94 -16.83 0.08
CA ASP A 184 -19.86 -17.14 1.04
C ASP A 184 -20.07 -18.48 1.78
#